data_AF-A2FMN6-F1
#
_entry.id   AF-A2FMN6-F1
#
_cell.length_a   1.000
_cell.length_b   1.000
_cell.length_c   1.000
_cell.angle_alpha   90.00
_cell.angle_beta   90.00
_cell.angle_gamma   90.00
#
_symmetry.space_group_name_H-M   'P 1'
#
loop_
_entity.id
_entity.type
_entity.pdbx_description
1 polymer ?
#
loop_
_entity_poly.entity_id
_entity_poly.type
_entity_poly.pdbx_seq_one_letter_code
_entity_poly.pdbx_strand_id
1 'polypeptide(L)'
;MRRQSTTPQSARRKPSTYNEMESSPDQVRKKETTEEPSVAPTFEAELAQIKENGKDIKGKTNRNFYNSIVERIENNVKVLAELRAEHSSLRTRLSELVEAKRKQGRTSDLSGDIHKMQKSVNNLQRQIDNVKHDKEAAINRQKELQVILSSFENGEKYNNPDANQITTLKNKLEKANIKISETKHLMKLYDRIITQFEEQKFSWNTLIHDKQKEIDKQNRDISELNLIKAESQYSKNAAATEYKRTYEEIERNRTQRKNDINQKKEAIKKESLYLHEGLQSEDSRRVRQHQTISSEKSLMRTKQSKANKEKKEEKIRYWQNQLDRINEKFGTTDPDDIKKMMDDRESKQKSLKQQIEDLNTDIENLKDNRDNLQMLVEQKEFTQSHGVGGNRLLVEGTKLHDKKVKELQELKRTIEAFQEHQSAVNAGCLHLLDVMQLVIPTEENPPTDPVEVLKYCTNRYKKVKKILDTGKPEDGNLTPYINKQVLAESRQNQSIDLAYVDSSQRIPKKIIEGYKRNKEVKNEETSRVLTRQQVKMFAAKQAAANGPTIKKPVFK
;
A
#
# COMPACT_ATOMS: atom_id res chain seq x y z
N MET A 1 -5.40 -22.00 -21.62
CA MET A 1 -6.29 -21.04 -22.32
C MET A 1 -5.47 -19.82 -22.72
N ARG A 2 -5.31 -19.54 -24.01
CA ARG A 2 -4.48 -18.43 -24.52
C ARG A 2 -5.40 -17.38 -25.14
N ARG A 3 -5.55 -16.21 -24.50
CA ARG A 3 -6.31 -15.09 -25.07
C ARG A 3 -5.39 -14.28 -25.98
N GLN A 4 -5.82 -14.02 -27.21
CA GLN A 4 -5.26 -12.98 -28.06
C GLN A 4 -6.36 -11.95 -28.30
N SER A 5 -6.03 -10.69 -28.05
CA SER A 5 -6.87 -9.51 -28.30
C SER A 5 -6.33 -8.80 -29.53
N THR A 6 -7.17 -8.61 -30.54
CA THR A 6 -6.85 -7.84 -31.74
C THR A 6 -7.66 -6.55 -31.78
N THR A 7 -6.94 -5.42 -31.76
CA THR A 7 -7.47 -4.06 -31.83
C THR A 7 -7.66 -3.65 -33.31
N PRO A 8 -8.76 -2.97 -33.70
CA PRO A 8 -8.91 -2.46 -35.06
C PRO A 8 -8.09 -1.18 -35.29
N GLN A 9 -7.48 -1.06 -36.48
CA GLN A 9 -6.71 0.11 -36.90
C GLN A 9 -7.62 1.27 -37.35
N SER A 10 -7.33 2.48 -36.89
CA SER A 10 -7.97 3.72 -37.36
C SER A 10 -7.17 4.32 -38.53
N ALA A 11 -7.79 4.41 -39.70
CA ALA A 11 -7.17 5.02 -40.89
C ALA A 11 -7.58 6.50 -41.04
N ARG A 12 -6.67 7.41 -40.68
CA ARG A 12 -6.79 8.85 -41.04
C ARG A 12 -6.64 9.03 -42.55
N ARG A 13 -7.62 9.68 -43.20
CA ARG A 13 -7.43 10.33 -44.51
C ARG A 13 -7.42 11.85 -44.35
N LYS A 14 -6.48 12.51 -45.01
CA LYS A 14 -6.35 13.99 -45.07
C LYS A 14 -7.24 14.55 -46.18
N PRO A 15 -7.79 15.78 -46.06
CA PRO A 15 -8.30 16.52 -47.20
C PRO A 15 -7.14 17.07 -48.05
N SER A 16 -7.35 17.18 -49.36
CA SER A 16 -6.39 17.73 -50.32
C SER A 16 -6.94 19.04 -50.89
N THR A 17 -6.29 20.16 -50.58
CA THR A 17 -6.51 21.46 -51.22
C THR A 17 -5.74 21.53 -52.53
N TYR A 18 -6.33 22.11 -53.58
CA TYR A 18 -5.61 22.54 -54.78
C TYR A 18 -5.91 24.01 -55.08
N ASN A 19 -4.86 24.73 -55.46
CA ASN A 19 -4.84 26.19 -55.56
C ASN A 19 -5.43 26.72 -56.86
N GLU A 20 -5.90 27.96 -56.79
CA GLU A 20 -6.04 28.88 -57.90
C GLU A 20 -4.66 29.23 -58.49
N MET A 21 -4.60 29.49 -59.80
CA MET A 21 -3.47 30.18 -60.42
C MET A 21 -4.00 31.18 -61.47
N GLU A 22 -3.85 32.46 -61.17
CA GLU A 22 -3.97 33.55 -62.14
C GLU A 22 -2.73 33.59 -63.04
N SER A 23 -2.89 33.98 -64.31
CA SER A 23 -1.82 34.64 -65.06
C SER A 23 -2.38 35.48 -66.22
N SER A 24 -1.94 36.73 -66.29
CA SER A 24 -2.06 37.61 -67.47
C SER A 24 -0.70 37.70 -68.17
N PRO A 25 -0.65 38.13 -69.44
CA PRO A 25 0.30 39.22 -69.76
C PRO A 25 -0.18 40.24 -70.82
N ASP A 26 0.35 41.46 -70.71
CA ASP A 26 0.24 42.59 -71.66
C ASP A 26 1.01 42.39 -72.99
N GLN A 27 0.60 43.12 -74.06
CA GLN A 27 1.53 43.91 -74.91
C GLN A 27 0.91 44.87 -75.97
N VAL A 28 1.01 46.18 -75.69
CA VAL A 28 1.33 47.39 -76.51
C VAL A 28 1.41 47.33 -78.08
N ARG A 29 0.76 48.30 -78.79
CA ARG A 29 1.40 49.12 -79.87
C ARG A 29 0.66 50.39 -80.41
N LYS A 30 1.31 51.56 -80.20
CA LYS A 30 1.51 52.80 -81.03
C LYS A 30 0.35 53.66 -81.65
N LYS A 31 0.68 54.96 -81.78
CA LYS A 31 -0.08 56.12 -82.34
C LYS A 31 0.45 56.55 -83.73
N GLU A 32 -0.30 57.40 -84.45
CA GLU A 32 0.24 58.46 -85.34
C GLU A 32 -0.78 59.62 -85.56
N THR A 33 -0.34 60.77 -86.07
CA THR A 33 -1.03 62.10 -86.06
C THR A 33 -0.77 62.92 -87.33
N THR A 34 -1.63 63.89 -87.68
CA THR A 34 -1.31 64.98 -88.64
C THR A 34 -2.29 66.17 -88.56
N GLU A 35 -1.77 67.39 -88.67
CA GLU A 35 -2.48 68.70 -88.74
C GLU A 35 -2.25 69.31 -90.17
N GLU A 36 -3.03 70.25 -90.72
CA GLU A 36 -3.03 71.74 -90.60
C GLU A 36 -3.58 72.31 -91.97
N PRO A 37 -3.64 73.63 -92.33
CA PRO A 37 -3.79 74.91 -91.60
C PRO A 37 -4.86 75.89 -92.22
N SER A 38 -4.74 77.21 -91.97
CA SER A 38 -5.70 78.32 -92.21
C SER A 38 -5.08 79.53 -92.97
N VAL A 39 -5.87 80.36 -93.69
CA VAL A 39 -5.49 81.71 -94.19
C VAL A 39 -6.71 82.69 -94.21
N ALA A 40 -6.46 83.99 -94.02
CA ALA A 40 -7.40 85.07 -93.63
C ALA A 40 -7.83 86.08 -94.75
N PRO A 41 -8.75 87.04 -94.49
CA PRO A 41 -9.19 88.06 -95.47
C PRO A 41 -8.56 89.46 -95.26
N THR A 42 -8.23 90.18 -96.35
CA THR A 42 -7.61 91.53 -96.29
C THR A 42 -8.19 92.58 -97.25
N PHE A 43 -9.15 92.24 -98.11
CA PHE A 43 -9.60 93.12 -99.22
C PHE A 43 -10.35 94.40 -98.81
N GLU A 44 -10.99 94.46 -97.63
CA GLU A 44 -11.71 95.68 -97.19
C GLU A 44 -10.76 96.80 -96.77
N ALA A 45 -9.56 96.47 -96.29
CA ALA A 45 -8.57 97.46 -95.86
C ALA A 45 -8.03 98.28 -97.04
N GLU A 46 -7.74 97.63 -98.18
CA GLU A 46 -7.27 98.29 -99.41
C GLU A 46 -8.35 99.24 -99.98
N LEU A 47 -9.63 98.89 -99.83
CA LEU A 47 -10.74 99.68 -100.36
C LEU A 47 -10.96 101.00 -99.60
N ALA A 48 -10.69 101.00 -98.29
CA ALA A 48 -10.68 102.22 -97.47
C ALA A 48 -9.54 103.16 -97.92
N GLN A 49 -8.36 102.61 -98.20
CA GLN A 49 -7.17 103.37 -98.60
C GLN A 49 -7.35 104.07 -99.97
N ILE A 50 -8.05 103.44 -100.92
CA ILE A 50 -8.40 104.07 -102.20
C ILE A 50 -9.40 105.22 -102.02
N LYS A 51 -10.39 105.08 -101.12
CA LYS A 51 -11.34 106.15 -100.79
C LYS A 51 -10.70 107.36 -100.10
N GLU A 52 -9.58 107.16 -99.39
CA GLU A 52 -8.81 108.24 -98.78
C GLU A 52 -8.00 109.01 -99.85
N ASN A 53 -7.23 108.31 -100.69
CA ASN A 53 -6.42 108.89 -101.76
C ASN A 53 -7.22 109.65 -102.83
N GLY A 54 -8.52 109.38 -102.97
CA GLY A 54 -9.40 110.09 -103.92
C GLY A 54 -9.80 111.51 -103.52
N LYS A 55 -9.57 111.95 -102.27
CA LYS A 55 -10.08 113.24 -101.77
C LYS A 55 -9.33 114.48 -102.31
N ASP A 56 -8.06 114.34 -102.69
CA ASP A 56 -7.21 115.50 -103.03
C ASP A 56 -7.29 115.94 -104.51
N ILE A 57 -8.02 115.22 -105.36
CA ILE A 57 -8.15 115.54 -106.79
C ILE A 57 -9.15 116.69 -107.02
N LYS A 58 -8.72 117.92 -106.70
CA LYS A 58 -9.45 119.17 -106.97
C LYS A 58 -9.43 119.54 -108.45
N GLY A 59 -10.36 118.96 -109.22
CA GLY A 59 -10.66 119.40 -110.60
C GLY A 59 -12.07 118.98 -111.03
N LYS A 60 -12.94 119.95 -111.36
CA LYS A 60 -14.37 119.71 -111.62
C LYS A 60 -14.67 118.71 -112.75
N THR A 61 -13.72 118.46 -113.65
CA THR A 61 -13.88 117.53 -114.78
C THR A 61 -13.51 116.08 -114.45
N ASN A 62 -12.63 115.83 -113.48
CA ASN A 62 -12.12 114.47 -113.18
C ASN A 62 -12.94 113.71 -112.14
N ARG A 63 -13.80 114.40 -111.38
CA ARG A 63 -14.65 113.79 -110.34
C ARG A 63 -15.64 112.75 -110.90
N ASN A 64 -16.15 112.96 -112.11
CA ASN A 64 -17.09 112.02 -112.73
C ASN A 64 -16.40 110.71 -113.16
N PHE A 65 -15.14 110.79 -113.62
CA PHE A 65 -14.35 109.61 -113.97
C PHE A 65 -13.96 108.81 -112.72
N TYR A 66 -13.53 109.50 -111.65
CA TYR A 66 -13.22 108.85 -110.38
C TYR A 66 -14.46 108.22 -109.74
N ASN A 67 -15.62 108.90 -109.75
CA ASN A 67 -16.89 108.32 -109.31
C ASN A 67 -17.26 107.07 -110.12
N SER A 68 -17.09 107.08 -111.46
CA SER A 68 -17.38 105.92 -112.31
C SER A 68 -16.45 104.72 -112.02
N ILE A 69 -15.19 104.97 -111.68
CA ILE A 69 -14.25 103.93 -111.24
C ILE A 69 -14.68 103.39 -109.86
N VAL A 70 -14.99 104.25 -108.90
CA VAL A 70 -15.44 103.85 -107.55
C VAL A 70 -16.75 103.07 -107.63
N GLU A 71 -17.71 103.50 -108.45
CA GLU A 71 -18.99 102.80 -108.67
C GLU A 71 -18.80 101.43 -109.34
N ARG A 72 -17.86 101.29 -110.29
CA ARG A 72 -17.45 99.97 -110.82
C ARG A 72 -16.81 99.09 -109.75
N ILE A 73 -15.95 99.65 -108.90
CA ILE A 73 -15.31 98.90 -107.80
C ILE A 73 -16.37 98.46 -106.79
N GLU A 74 -17.31 99.33 -106.40
CA GLU A 74 -18.41 98.99 -105.49
C GLU A 74 -19.36 97.95 -106.07
N ASN A 75 -19.66 97.99 -107.38
CA ASN A 75 -20.42 96.93 -108.04
C ASN A 75 -19.64 95.61 -108.11
N ASN A 76 -18.33 95.63 -108.41
CA ASN A 76 -17.50 94.42 -108.38
C ASN A 76 -17.42 93.81 -106.96
N VAL A 77 -17.37 94.63 -105.91
CA VAL A 77 -17.41 94.16 -104.51
C VAL A 77 -18.76 93.51 -104.18
N LYS A 78 -19.88 94.09 -104.64
CA LYS A 78 -21.21 93.47 -104.48
C LYS A 78 -21.29 92.11 -105.18
N VAL A 79 -20.87 92.03 -106.45
CA VAL A 79 -20.86 90.77 -107.22
C VAL A 79 -19.95 89.71 -106.55
N LEU A 80 -18.80 90.10 -106.01
CA LEU A 80 -17.92 89.20 -105.25
C LEU A 80 -18.52 88.77 -103.89
N ALA A 81 -19.31 89.62 -103.25
CA ALA A 81 -20.03 89.26 -102.02
C ALA A 81 -21.17 88.27 -102.31
N GLU A 82 -21.93 88.49 -103.40
CA GLU A 82 -22.96 87.58 -103.90
C GLU A 82 -22.38 86.20 -104.26
N LEU A 83 -21.30 86.16 -105.06
CA LEU A 83 -20.58 84.92 -105.40
C LEU A 83 -20.05 84.16 -104.17
N ARG A 84 -19.58 84.88 -103.13
CA ARG A 84 -19.16 84.26 -101.86
C ARG A 84 -20.35 83.69 -101.08
N ALA A 85 -21.49 84.37 -101.07
CA ALA A 85 -22.71 83.89 -100.45
C ALA A 85 -23.26 82.64 -101.16
N GLU A 86 -23.25 82.62 -102.50
CA GLU A 86 -23.60 81.43 -103.30
C GLU A 86 -22.64 80.26 -103.07
N HIS A 87 -21.32 80.50 -103.08
CA HIS A 87 -20.36 79.43 -102.80
C HIS A 87 -20.50 78.88 -101.36
N SER A 88 -20.87 79.72 -100.40
CA SER A 88 -21.20 79.28 -99.04
C SER A 88 -22.49 78.46 -98.98
N SER A 89 -23.55 78.88 -99.68
CA SER A 89 -24.84 78.16 -99.70
C SER A 89 -24.76 76.82 -100.44
N LEU A 90 -23.92 76.73 -101.47
CA LEU A 90 -23.60 75.48 -102.15
C LEU A 90 -22.80 74.52 -101.24
N ARG A 91 -21.88 75.03 -100.40
CA ARG A 91 -21.16 74.22 -99.41
C ARG A 91 -22.06 73.69 -98.29
N THR A 92 -23.01 74.48 -97.79
CA THR A 92 -23.99 73.97 -96.81
C THR A 92 -24.89 72.91 -97.45
N ARG A 93 -25.39 73.15 -98.66
CA ARG A 93 -26.21 72.18 -99.40
C ARG A 93 -25.46 70.88 -99.74
N LEU A 94 -24.17 70.95 -100.04
CA LEU A 94 -23.32 69.77 -100.22
C LEU A 94 -23.15 68.98 -98.91
N SER A 95 -22.92 69.68 -97.78
CA SER A 95 -22.83 69.05 -96.47
C SER A 95 -24.14 68.35 -96.08
N GLU A 96 -25.29 69.00 -96.30
CA GLU A 96 -26.62 68.43 -96.09
C GLU A 96 -26.85 67.17 -96.94
N LEU A 97 -26.46 67.18 -98.22
CA LEU A 97 -26.57 66.00 -99.09
C LEU A 97 -25.62 64.87 -98.68
N VAL A 98 -24.42 65.17 -98.16
CA VAL A 98 -23.50 64.17 -97.61
C VAL A 98 -24.06 63.57 -96.32
N GLU A 99 -24.67 64.36 -95.45
CA GLU A 99 -25.39 63.84 -94.27
C GLU A 99 -26.62 63.02 -94.65
N ALA A 100 -27.43 63.48 -95.59
CA ALA A 100 -28.59 62.74 -96.09
C ALA A 100 -28.15 61.39 -96.68
N LYS A 101 -27.06 61.36 -97.44
CA LYS A 101 -26.46 60.12 -97.96
C LYS A 101 -25.90 59.22 -96.85
N ARG A 102 -25.37 59.77 -95.75
CA ARG A 102 -24.99 58.96 -94.55
C ARG A 102 -26.22 58.40 -93.81
N LYS A 103 -27.33 59.14 -93.78
CA LYS A 103 -28.60 58.72 -93.14
C LYS A 103 -29.39 57.72 -94.00
N GLN A 104 -29.34 57.82 -95.33
CA GLN A 104 -29.91 56.85 -96.27
C GLN A 104 -28.95 55.70 -96.62
N GLY A 105 -27.65 55.84 -96.39
CA GLY A 105 -26.58 54.87 -96.68
C GLY A 105 -26.51 53.65 -95.76
N ARG A 106 -27.65 53.26 -95.17
CA ARG A 106 -27.86 51.99 -94.48
C ARG A 106 -29.19 51.39 -94.92
N THR A 107 -29.21 50.83 -96.12
CA THR A 107 -29.99 49.61 -96.35
C THR A 107 -29.60 48.63 -95.25
N SER A 108 -30.57 48.10 -94.51
CA SER A 108 -30.30 47.12 -93.45
C SER A 108 -29.49 45.95 -94.02
N ASP A 109 -28.36 45.63 -93.38
CA ASP A 109 -27.51 44.51 -93.79
C ASP A 109 -28.16 43.19 -93.34
N LEU A 110 -29.23 42.83 -94.05
CA LEU A 110 -30.02 41.62 -93.83
C LEU A 110 -29.14 40.37 -93.84
N SER A 111 -28.05 40.35 -94.61
CA SER A 111 -27.09 39.25 -94.66
C SER A 111 -26.36 39.11 -93.31
N GLY A 112 -25.86 40.22 -92.76
CA GLY A 112 -25.23 40.25 -91.43
C GLY A 112 -26.16 39.80 -90.31
N ASP A 113 -27.43 40.21 -90.34
CA ASP A 113 -28.41 39.82 -89.31
C ASP A 113 -28.91 38.37 -89.46
N ILE A 114 -29.07 37.87 -90.70
CA ILE A 114 -29.30 36.44 -90.96
C ILE A 114 -28.13 35.61 -90.40
N HIS A 115 -26.88 36.03 -90.62
CA HIS A 115 -25.72 35.30 -90.10
C HIS A 115 -25.65 35.28 -88.56
N LYS A 116 -25.96 36.41 -87.90
CA LYS A 116 -26.10 36.46 -86.42
C LYS A 116 -27.20 35.53 -85.93
N MET A 117 -28.36 35.54 -86.59
CA MET A 117 -29.50 34.70 -86.22
C MET A 117 -29.18 33.22 -86.41
N GLN A 118 -28.52 32.85 -87.51
CA GLN A 118 -28.06 31.48 -87.77
C GLN A 118 -27.00 31.02 -86.76
N LYS A 119 -26.09 31.91 -86.33
CA LYS A 119 -25.16 31.65 -85.23
C LYS A 119 -25.90 31.46 -83.89
N SER A 120 -26.96 32.22 -83.63
CA SER A 120 -27.82 32.06 -82.45
C SER A 120 -28.55 30.71 -82.47
N VAL A 121 -29.15 30.31 -83.60
CA VAL A 121 -29.78 29.00 -83.78
C VAL A 121 -28.80 27.87 -83.55
N ASN A 122 -27.58 27.95 -84.11
CA ASN A 122 -26.54 26.94 -83.90
C ASN A 122 -26.08 26.85 -82.43
N ASN A 123 -26.03 27.98 -81.71
CA ASN A 123 -25.72 28.00 -80.29
C ASN A 123 -26.85 27.38 -79.45
N LEU A 124 -28.11 27.73 -79.74
CA LEU A 124 -29.29 27.14 -79.11
C LEU A 124 -29.38 25.63 -79.36
N GLN A 125 -29.07 25.18 -80.58
CA GLN A 125 -29.02 23.75 -80.92
C GLN A 125 -27.98 23.01 -80.07
N ARG A 126 -26.76 23.56 -79.94
CA ARG A 126 -25.73 23.00 -79.05
C ARG A 126 -26.17 22.96 -77.57
N GLN A 127 -26.86 23.99 -77.09
CA GLN A 127 -27.41 23.99 -75.73
C GLN A 127 -28.49 22.92 -75.55
N ILE A 128 -29.39 22.75 -76.53
CA ILE A 128 -30.41 21.71 -76.53
C ILE A 128 -29.78 20.32 -76.49
N ASP A 129 -28.74 20.07 -77.30
CA ASP A 129 -28.11 18.76 -77.37
C ASP A 129 -27.28 18.44 -76.12
N ASN A 130 -26.62 19.44 -75.51
CA ASN A 130 -26.01 19.29 -74.18
C ASN A 130 -27.07 18.93 -73.11
N VAL A 131 -28.18 19.67 -73.04
CA VAL A 131 -29.26 19.41 -72.07
C VAL A 131 -29.92 18.04 -72.28
N LYS A 132 -30.02 17.54 -73.52
CA LYS A 132 -30.45 16.16 -73.80
C LYS A 132 -29.47 15.14 -73.23
N HIS A 133 -28.16 15.34 -73.46
CA HIS A 133 -27.13 14.43 -72.95
C HIS A 133 -27.11 14.40 -71.41
N ASP A 134 -27.15 15.57 -70.76
CA ASP A 134 -27.21 15.68 -69.29
C ASP A 134 -28.45 14.99 -68.72
N LYS A 135 -29.61 15.14 -69.38
CA LYS A 135 -30.86 14.46 -69.01
C LYS A 135 -30.73 12.94 -69.14
N GLU A 136 -30.12 12.44 -70.21
CA GLU A 136 -29.94 11.00 -70.43
C GLU A 136 -28.96 10.39 -69.41
N ALA A 137 -27.86 11.09 -69.11
CA ALA A 137 -26.94 10.72 -68.04
C ALA A 137 -27.63 10.67 -66.67
N ALA A 138 -28.48 11.66 -66.35
CA ALA A 138 -29.25 11.68 -65.12
C ALA A 138 -30.26 10.51 -65.02
N ILE A 139 -30.95 10.17 -66.12
CA ILE A 139 -31.88 9.03 -66.17
C ILE A 139 -31.14 7.70 -65.97
N ASN A 140 -29.97 7.52 -66.59
CA ASN A 140 -29.20 6.29 -66.42
C ASN A 140 -28.68 6.14 -64.98
N ARG A 141 -28.17 7.23 -64.38
CA ARG A 141 -27.80 7.26 -62.96
C ARG A 141 -28.98 6.97 -62.02
N GLN A 142 -30.18 7.45 -62.35
CA GLN A 142 -31.39 7.14 -61.57
C GLN A 142 -31.73 5.63 -61.62
N LYS A 143 -31.62 5.00 -62.80
CA LYS A 143 -31.85 3.55 -62.94
C LYS A 143 -30.83 2.73 -62.15
N GLU A 144 -29.55 3.10 -62.20
CA GLU A 144 -28.48 2.47 -61.40
C GLU A 144 -28.80 2.54 -59.89
N LEU A 145 -29.17 3.72 -59.39
CA LEU A 145 -29.55 3.91 -57.99
C LEU A 145 -30.80 3.12 -57.61
N GLN A 146 -31.77 2.98 -58.50
CA GLN A 146 -32.98 2.16 -58.27
C GLN A 146 -32.65 0.66 -58.18
N VAL A 147 -31.77 0.14 -59.04
CA VAL A 147 -31.26 -1.23 -58.96
C VAL A 147 -30.53 -1.45 -57.63
N ILE A 148 -29.66 -0.52 -57.24
CA ILE A 148 -28.95 -0.57 -55.95
C ILE A 148 -29.94 -0.60 -54.77
N LEU A 149 -30.95 0.28 -54.73
CA LEU A 149 -31.96 0.29 -53.68
C LEU A 149 -32.73 -1.04 -53.59
N SER A 150 -33.21 -1.57 -54.72
CA SER A 150 -33.89 -2.87 -54.74
C SER A 150 -32.99 -4.03 -54.27
N SER A 151 -31.67 -3.94 -54.49
CA SER A 151 -30.72 -4.93 -53.96
C SER A 151 -30.60 -4.87 -52.43
N PHE A 152 -30.65 -3.68 -51.83
CA PHE A 152 -30.64 -3.49 -50.39
C PHE A 152 -31.96 -3.93 -49.72
N GLU A 153 -33.11 -3.57 -50.29
CA GLU A 153 -34.43 -3.99 -49.79
C GLU A 153 -34.63 -5.52 -49.81
N ASN A 154 -33.96 -6.21 -50.73
CA ASN A 154 -33.92 -7.67 -50.76
C ASN A 154 -32.93 -8.23 -49.73
N GLY A 155 -31.80 -7.56 -49.48
CA GLY A 155 -30.82 -7.95 -48.47
C GLY A 155 -31.36 -7.99 -47.04
N GLU A 156 -32.22 -7.05 -46.65
CA GLU A 156 -32.82 -7.01 -45.30
C GLU A 156 -33.83 -8.14 -45.05
N LYS A 157 -34.42 -8.72 -46.10
CA LYS A 157 -35.46 -9.76 -45.99
C LYS A 157 -34.92 -11.18 -45.86
N TYR A 158 -33.63 -11.40 -46.13
CA TYR A 158 -32.99 -12.68 -45.86
C TYR A 158 -32.60 -12.79 -44.39
N ASN A 159 -33.30 -13.67 -43.66
CA ASN A 159 -32.86 -14.17 -42.36
C ASN A 159 -31.45 -14.76 -42.50
N ASN A 160 -30.42 -13.98 -42.17
CA ASN A 160 -29.05 -14.40 -42.35
C ASN A 160 -28.78 -15.66 -41.51
N PRO A 161 -28.36 -16.80 -42.11
CA PRO A 161 -28.05 -18.02 -41.36
C PRO A 161 -27.02 -17.78 -40.26
N ASP A 162 -26.08 -16.85 -40.44
CA ASP A 162 -25.10 -16.45 -39.44
C ASP A 162 -25.76 -15.87 -38.18
N ALA A 163 -26.85 -15.10 -38.33
CA ALA A 163 -27.59 -14.55 -37.18
C ALA A 163 -28.24 -15.68 -36.35
N ASN A 164 -28.80 -16.69 -37.01
CA ASN A 164 -29.35 -17.88 -36.35
C ASN A 164 -28.25 -18.77 -35.72
N GLN A 165 -27.07 -18.81 -36.32
CA GLN A 165 -25.90 -19.46 -35.73
C GLN A 165 -25.40 -18.70 -34.49
N ILE A 166 -25.38 -17.36 -34.52
CA ILE A 166 -25.00 -16.50 -33.40
C ILE A 166 -25.97 -16.65 -32.23
N THR A 167 -27.29 -16.64 -32.46
CA THR A 167 -28.28 -16.87 -31.38
C THR A 167 -28.14 -18.28 -30.79
N THR A 168 -27.92 -19.30 -31.62
CA THR A 168 -27.66 -20.67 -31.18
C THR A 168 -26.38 -20.78 -30.33
N LEU A 169 -25.30 -20.12 -30.74
CA LEU A 169 -24.04 -20.08 -29.99
C LEU A 169 -24.19 -19.31 -28.67
N LYS A 170 -24.93 -18.20 -28.66
CA LYS A 170 -25.26 -17.44 -27.45
C LYS A 170 -26.02 -18.30 -26.44
N ASN A 171 -27.06 -19.02 -26.88
CA ASN A 171 -27.85 -19.92 -26.05
C ASN A 171 -27.01 -21.11 -25.50
N LYS A 172 -26.04 -21.62 -26.29
CA LYS A 172 -25.08 -22.63 -25.82
C LYS A 172 -24.13 -22.08 -24.75
N LEU A 173 -23.63 -20.85 -24.94
CA LEU A 173 -22.74 -20.17 -23.99
C LEU A 173 -23.48 -19.84 -22.68
N GLU A 174 -24.73 -19.42 -22.74
CA GLU A 174 -25.57 -19.19 -21.56
C GLU A 174 -25.80 -20.48 -20.76
N LYS A 175 -26.18 -21.57 -21.43
CA LYS A 175 -26.29 -22.91 -20.80
C LYS A 175 -24.97 -23.38 -20.18
N ALA A 176 -23.83 -23.09 -20.80
CA ALA A 176 -22.51 -23.38 -20.23
C ALA A 176 -22.22 -22.53 -18.98
N ASN A 177 -22.56 -21.24 -19.00
CA ASN A 177 -22.39 -20.35 -17.85
C ASN A 177 -23.27 -20.76 -16.66
N ILE A 178 -24.52 -21.17 -16.90
CA ILE A 178 -25.42 -21.71 -15.88
C ILE A 178 -24.78 -22.94 -15.23
N LYS A 179 -24.34 -23.94 -16.02
CA LYS A 179 -23.63 -25.14 -15.51
C LYS A 179 -22.36 -24.80 -14.73
N ILE A 180 -21.59 -23.80 -15.17
CA ILE A 180 -20.41 -23.33 -14.43
C ILE A 180 -20.81 -22.70 -13.08
N SER A 181 -21.92 -21.97 -13.02
CA SER A 181 -22.43 -21.37 -11.78
C SER A 181 -22.95 -22.43 -10.80
N GLU A 182 -23.67 -23.44 -11.29
CA GLU A 182 -24.13 -24.62 -10.53
C GLU A 182 -22.93 -25.41 -9.98
N THR A 183 -21.94 -25.69 -10.83
CA THR A 183 -20.71 -26.41 -10.43
C THR A 183 -19.94 -25.64 -9.34
N LYS A 184 -19.85 -24.32 -9.45
CA LYS A 184 -19.25 -23.46 -8.40
C LYS A 184 -20.06 -23.44 -7.11
N HIS A 185 -21.39 -23.56 -7.18
CA HIS A 185 -22.24 -23.66 -6.00
C HIS A 185 -22.06 -25.02 -5.31
N LEU A 186 -22.05 -26.11 -6.07
CA LEU A 186 -21.77 -27.46 -5.57
C LEU A 186 -20.38 -27.56 -4.93
N MET A 187 -19.35 -27.00 -5.58
CA MET A 187 -17.99 -26.95 -5.01
C MET A 187 -17.98 -26.28 -3.62
N LYS A 188 -18.59 -25.10 -3.49
CA LYS A 188 -18.73 -24.42 -2.19
C LYS A 188 -19.52 -25.22 -1.14
N LEU A 189 -20.50 -26.02 -1.58
CA LEU A 189 -21.26 -26.89 -0.69
C LEU A 189 -20.39 -28.05 -0.18
N TYR A 190 -19.60 -28.67 -1.07
CA TYR A 190 -18.64 -29.71 -0.67
C TYR A 190 -17.53 -29.14 0.23
N ASP A 191 -16.98 -27.97 -0.08
CA ASP A 191 -16.01 -27.28 0.79
C ASP A 191 -16.57 -27.11 2.21
N ARG A 192 -17.84 -26.68 2.33
CA ARG A 192 -18.53 -26.54 3.63
C ARG A 192 -18.73 -27.87 4.35
N ILE A 193 -19.08 -28.93 3.63
CA ILE A 193 -19.22 -30.29 4.20
C ILE A 193 -17.86 -30.79 4.71
N ILE A 194 -16.78 -30.55 3.97
CA ILE A 194 -15.42 -30.90 4.37
C ILE A 194 -15.05 -30.13 5.66
N THR A 195 -15.28 -28.81 5.72
CA THR A 195 -15.03 -28.03 6.94
C THR A 195 -15.79 -28.58 8.14
N GLN A 196 -17.06 -28.97 7.98
CA GLN A 196 -17.84 -29.58 9.05
C GLN A 196 -17.29 -30.93 9.51
N PHE A 197 -16.77 -31.77 8.59
CA PHE A 197 -16.11 -33.02 8.96
C PHE A 197 -14.75 -32.79 9.64
N GLU A 198 -14.01 -31.73 9.28
CA GLU A 198 -12.77 -31.35 9.97
C GLU A 198 -13.03 -30.85 11.40
N GLU A 199 -14.05 -30.00 11.59
CA GLU A 199 -14.53 -29.56 12.91
C GLU A 199 -14.97 -30.75 13.79
N GLN A 200 -15.77 -31.67 13.23
CA GLN A 200 -16.18 -32.89 13.91
C GLN A 200 -14.98 -33.76 14.27
N LYS A 201 -14.05 -34.00 13.33
CA LYS A 201 -12.82 -34.79 13.55
C LYS A 201 -11.98 -34.21 14.69
N PHE A 202 -11.86 -32.89 14.78
CA PHE A 202 -11.16 -32.23 15.90
C PHE A 202 -11.83 -32.48 17.25
N SER A 203 -13.17 -32.38 17.30
CA SER A 203 -13.96 -32.69 18.49
C SER A 203 -13.81 -34.16 18.92
N TRP A 204 -13.99 -35.10 17.99
CA TRP A 204 -13.85 -36.53 18.25
C TRP A 204 -12.44 -36.92 18.71
N ASN A 205 -11.39 -36.38 18.09
CA ASN A 205 -10.02 -36.63 18.50
C ASN A 205 -9.73 -36.15 19.93
N THR A 206 -10.30 -34.99 20.31
CA THR A 206 -10.17 -34.45 21.67
C THR A 206 -10.86 -35.39 22.68
N LEU A 207 -12.09 -35.81 22.39
CA LEU A 207 -12.84 -36.76 23.22
C LEU A 207 -12.12 -38.12 23.35
N ILE A 208 -11.58 -38.67 22.26
CA ILE A 208 -10.82 -39.92 22.25
C ILE A 208 -9.57 -39.81 23.13
N HIS A 209 -8.82 -38.71 23.01
CA HIS A 209 -7.61 -38.49 23.80
C HIS A 209 -7.91 -38.30 25.30
N ASP A 210 -9.00 -37.62 25.65
CA ASP A 210 -9.41 -37.49 27.05
C ASP A 210 -9.93 -38.82 27.63
N LYS A 211 -10.60 -39.65 26.82
CA LYS A 211 -10.93 -41.03 27.20
C LYS A 211 -9.71 -41.95 27.32
N GLN A 212 -8.70 -41.79 26.47
CA GLN A 212 -7.44 -42.52 26.60
C GLN A 212 -6.74 -42.17 27.93
N LYS A 213 -6.66 -40.89 28.29
CA LYS A 213 -6.13 -40.46 29.59
C LYS A 213 -6.90 -41.02 30.78
N GLU A 214 -8.23 -41.12 30.67
CA GLU A 214 -9.07 -41.72 31.70
C GLU A 214 -8.77 -43.22 31.87
N ILE A 215 -8.63 -43.95 30.75
CA ILE A 215 -8.22 -45.37 30.74
C ILE A 215 -6.81 -45.54 31.32
N ASP A 216 -5.84 -44.70 30.92
CA ASP A 216 -4.46 -44.76 31.41
C ASP A 216 -4.40 -44.49 32.92
N LYS A 217 -5.25 -43.60 33.44
CA LYS A 217 -5.39 -43.39 34.88
C LYS A 217 -5.98 -44.63 35.57
N GLN A 218 -7.10 -45.16 35.08
CA GLN A 218 -7.73 -46.35 35.65
C GLN A 218 -6.78 -47.55 35.66
N ASN A 219 -5.94 -47.72 34.63
CA ASN A 219 -4.91 -48.76 34.57
C ASN A 219 -3.82 -48.58 35.65
N ARG A 220 -3.44 -47.34 35.99
CA ARG A 220 -2.53 -47.06 37.11
C ARG A 220 -3.20 -47.38 38.45
N ASP A 221 -4.42 -46.89 38.65
CA ASP A 221 -5.22 -47.14 39.86
C ASP A 221 -5.38 -48.68 40.09
N ILE A 222 -5.61 -49.46 39.03
CA ILE A 222 -5.65 -50.94 39.07
C ILE A 222 -4.27 -51.55 39.40
N SER A 223 -3.18 -51.00 38.87
CA SER A 223 -1.82 -51.47 39.16
C SER A 223 -1.45 -51.23 40.63
N GLU A 224 -1.78 -50.05 41.18
CA GLU A 224 -1.60 -49.71 42.59
C GLU A 224 -2.43 -50.61 43.51
N LEU A 225 -3.71 -50.86 43.19
CA LEU A 225 -4.56 -51.80 43.93
C LEU A 225 -4.01 -53.24 43.92
N ASN A 226 -3.41 -53.68 42.81
CA ASN A 226 -2.76 -54.99 42.73
C ASN A 226 -1.48 -55.06 43.58
N LEU A 227 -0.70 -53.97 43.65
CA LEU A 227 0.46 -53.88 44.54
C LEU A 227 0.04 -53.95 46.02
N ILE A 228 -0.95 -53.15 46.42
CA ILE A 228 -1.52 -53.13 47.78
C ILE A 228 -2.09 -54.52 48.14
N LYS A 229 -2.74 -55.20 47.19
CA LYS A 229 -3.24 -56.58 47.37
C LYS A 229 -2.08 -57.56 47.62
N ALA A 230 -0.99 -57.47 46.85
CA ALA A 230 0.18 -58.33 47.02
C ALA A 230 0.88 -58.08 48.38
N GLU A 231 1.05 -56.82 48.77
CA GLU A 231 1.59 -56.42 50.07
C GLU A 231 0.70 -56.89 51.24
N SER A 232 -0.62 -56.74 51.11
CA SER A 232 -1.59 -57.23 52.10
C SER A 232 -1.56 -58.76 52.24
N GLN A 233 -1.43 -59.50 51.13
CA GLN A 233 -1.24 -60.95 51.14
C GLN A 233 0.09 -61.35 51.78
N TYR A 234 1.17 -60.65 51.48
CA TYR A 234 2.48 -60.88 52.09
C TYR A 234 2.43 -60.64 53.61
N SER A 235 1.88 -59.50 54.04
CA SER A 235 1.71 -59.15 55.46
C SER A 235 0.86 -60.18 56.21
N LYS A 236 -0.27 -60.62 55.63
CA LYS A 236 -1.10 -61.71 56.18
C LYS A 236 -0.30 -63.01 56.34
N ASN A 237 0.47 -63.40 55.33
CA ASN A 237 1.25 -64.64 55.35
C ASN A 237 2.41 -64.56 56.35
N ALA A 238 3.07 -63.41 56.48
CA ALA A 238 4.09 -63.15 57.48
C ALA A 238 3.51 -63.27 58.90
N ALA A 239 2.40 -62.57 59.19
CA ALA A 239 1.73 -62.63 60.48
C ALA A 239 1.22 -64.05 60.83
N ALA A 240 0.68 -64.79 59.85
CA ALA A 240 0.28 -66.18 60.06
C ALA A 240 1.46 -67.11 60.36
N THR A 241 2.62 -66.86 59.73
CA THR A 241 3.85 -67.63 59.96
C THR A 241 4.45 -67.32 61.33
N GLU A 242 4.47 -66.05 61.73
CA GLU A 242 4.94 -65.61 63.06
C GLU A 242 4.01 -66.13 64.18
N TYR A 243 2.69 -66.07 63.97
CA TYR A 243 1.72 -66.66 64.88
C TYR A 243 1.95 -68.17 65.06
N LYS A 244 2.16 -68.92 63.96
CA LYS A 244 2.45 -70.36 64.04
C LYS A 244 3.76 -70.62 64.80
N ARG A 245 4.82 -69.87 64.52
CA ARG A 245 6.13 -69.99 65.19
C ARG A 245 6.01 -69.73 66.70
N THR A 246 5.36 -68.64 67.09
CA THR A 246 5.18 -68.26 68.51
C THR A 246 4.27 -69.23 69.25
N TYR A 247 3.22 -69.75 68.59
CA TYR A 247 2.38 -70.81 69.14
C TYR A 247 3.17 -72.11 69.40
N GLU A 248 3.98 -72.57 68.43
CA GLU A 248 4.85 -73.73 68.61
C GLU A 248 5.87 -73.52 69.74
N GLU A 249 6.44 -72.32 69.86
CA GLU A 249 7.37 -71.97 70.94
C GLU A 249 6.69 -72.00 72.32
N ILE A 250 5.47 -71.48 72.44
CA ILE A 250 4.66 -71.54 73.66
C ILE A 250 4.35 -73.00 74.05
N GLU A 251 4.00 -73.86 73.09
CA GLU A 251 3.74 -75.28 73.36
C GLU A 251 5.01 -76.06 73.73
N ARG A 252 6.17 -75.75 73.11
CA ARG A 252 7.48 -76.29 73.55
C ARG A 252 7.81 -75.86 74.98
N ASN A 253 7.62 -74.58 75.31
CA ASN A 253 7.84 -74.06 76.66
C ASN A 253 6.86 -74.66 77.69
N ARG A 254 5.59 -74.91 77.32
CA ARG A 254 4.59 -75.60 78.15
C ARG A 254 4.97 -77.06 78.40
N THR A 255 5.36 -77.80 77.36
CA THR A 255 5.77 -79.20 77.47
C THR A 255 7.06 -79.35 78.25
N GLN A 256 8.07 -78.50 78.02
CA GLN A 256 9.29 -78.46 78.83
C GLN A 256 8.99 -78.16 80.30
N ARG A 257 8.20 -77.11 80.61
CA ARG A 257 7.80 -76.81 81.99
C ARG A 257 7.01 -77.95 82.65
N LYS A 258 6.17 -78.67 81.89
CA LYS A 258 5.46 -79.86 82.39
C LYS A 258 6.43 -81.00 82.72
N ASN A 259 7.44 -81.22 81.87
CA ASN A 259 8.50 -82.19 82.11
C ASN A 259 9.34 -81.81 83.33
N ASP A 260 9.75 -80.54 83.46
CA ASP A 260 10.49 -80.04 84.64
C ASP A 260 9.70 -80.21 85.94
N ILE A 261 8.38 -79.94 85.91
CA ILE A 261 7.49 -80.16 87.05
C ILE A 261 7.39 -81.66 87.37
N ASN A 262 7.31 -82.53 86.37
CA ASN A 262 7.27 -83.98 86.58
C ASN A 262 8.60 -84.51 87.15
N GLN A 263 9.74 -84.09 86.58
CA GLN A 263 11.08 -84.41 87.11
C GLN A 263 11.24 -83.92 88.55
N LYS A 264 10.80 -82.70 88.87
CA LYS A 264 10.79 -82.20 90.26
C LYS A 264 9.86 -82.99 91.16
N LYS A 265 8.69 -83.42 90.70
CA LYS A 265 7.80 -84.32 91.47
C LYS A 265 8.42 -85.69 91.69
N GLU A 266 9.13 -86.24 90.73
CA GLU A 266 9.87 -87.50 90.87
C GLU A 266 11.08 -87.36 91.78
N ALA A 267 11.81 -86.25 91.69
CA ALA A 267 12.89 -85.91 92.61
C ALA A 267 12.37 -85.77 94.04
N ILE A 268 11.29 -85.01 94.26
CA ILE A 268 10.62 -84.89 95.57
C ILE A 268 10.09 -86.24 96.06
N LYS A 269 9.57 -87.11 95.18
CA LYS A 269 9.16 -88.48 95.58
C LYS A 269 10.35 -89.31 96.03
N LYS A 270 11.46 -89.31 95.28
CA LYS A 270 12.72 -89.98 95.64
C LYS A 270 13.30 -89.40 96.93
N GLU A 271 13.36 -88.08 97.05
CA GLU A 271 13.79 -87.36 98.25
C GLU A 271 12.88 -87.68 99.43
N SER A 272 11.56 -87.76 99.26
CA SER A 272 10.63 -88.15 100.34
C SER A 272 10.77 -89.61 100.74
N LEU A 273 11.13 -90.51 99.81
CA LEU A 273 11.53 -91.88 100.13
C LEU A 273 12.83 -91.87 100.95
N TYR A 274 13.87 -91.16 100.49
CA TYR A 274 15.13 -91.01 101.20
C TYR A 274 15.01 -90.26 102.55
N LEU A 275 14.06 -89.33 102.72
CA LEU A 275 13.80 -88.63 103.99
C LEU A 275 13.00 -89.49 104.96
N HIS A 276 12.06 -90.29 104.44
CA HIS A 276 11.35 -91.30 105.24
C HIS A 276 12.29 -92.45 105.65
N GLU A 277 13.40 -92.63 104.93
CA GLU A 277 14.51 -93.55 105.23
C GLU A 277 15.68 -92.86 105.96
N GLY A 278 15.66 -91.53 106.12
CA GLY A 278 16.83 -90.69 106.44
C GLY A 278 16.51 -89.42 107.22
N LEU A 279 15.57 -89.49 108.16
CA LEU A 279 15.12 -88.36 108.97
C LEU A 279 16.12 -88.00 110.10
N GLN A 280 17.23 -87.35 109.75
CA GLN A 280 18.07 -86.57 110.67
C GLN A 280 18.65 -85.29 110.04
N SER A 281 18.52 -84.16 110.76
CA SER A 281 19.40 -82.96 110.77
C SER A 281 19.16 -81.77 109.80
N GLU A 282 18.31 -80.83 110.24
CA GLU A 282 18.57 -79.38 110.47
C GLU A 282 19.41 -78.50 109.49
N ASP A 283 18.69 -77.60 108.79
CA ASP A 283 18.66 -76.12 108.88
C ASP A 283 19.90 -75.18 108.67
N SER A 284 19.68 -74.02 108.00
CA SER A 284 20.20 -72.65 108.34
C SER A 284 20.25 -71.61 107.17
N ARG A 285 20.06 -70.31 107.50
CA ARG A 285 20.08 -69.10 106.60
C ARG A 285 20.88 -67.90 107.19
N ARG A 286 21.32 -66.87 106.40
CA ARG A 286 21.70 -65.48 106.86
C ARG A 286 21.78 -64.38 105.76
N VAL A 287 22.28 -63.14 106.04
CA VAL A 287 21.56 -61.87 105.69
C VAL A 287 22.38 -60.52 105.61
N ARG A 288 22.08 -59.63 104.62
CA ARG A 288 22.24 -58.11 104.51
C ARG A 288 23.62 -57.37 104.57
N GLN A 289 23.73 -56.15 103.94
CA GLN A 289 23.91 -54.79 104.60
C GLN A 289 24.10 -53.53 103.64
N HIS A 290 24.40 -52.31 104.18
CA HIS A 290 24.10 -50.91 103.69
C HIS A 290 25.24 -49.84 103.98
N GLN A 291 24.99 -48.52 103.69
CA GLN A 291 25.63 -47.24 104.21
C GLN A 291 26.88 -46.65 103.45
N THR A 292 27.29 -45.35 103.41
CA THR A 292 26.83 -43.98 103.89
C THR A 292 27.51 -42.78 103.12
N ILE A 293 27.39 -41.50 103.55
CA ILE A 293 27.85 -40.22 102.89
C ILE A 293 28.68 -39.31 103.85
N SER A 294 29.57 -38.43 103.32
CA SER A 294 30.30 -37.32 104.02
C SER A 294 31.07 -36.43 103.00
N SER A 295 31.44 -35.12 103.15
CA SER A 295 30.96 -33.92 103.90
C SER A 295 31.69 -32.63 103.37
N GLU A 296 31.49 -31.42 103.93
CA GLU A 296 32.01 -30.12 103.41
C GLU A 296 32.95 -29.32 104.36
N LYS A 297 33.92 -28.55 103.81
CA LYS A 297 34.42 -27.23 104.31
C LYS A 297 35.65 -26.69 103.53
N SER A 298 35.54 -25.50 102.90
CA SER A 298 36.61 -24.47 102.71
C SER A 298 36.25 -23.48 101.59
N LEU A 299 35.90 -22.23 101.93
CA LEU A 299 35.29 -21.28 100.96
C LEU A 299 36.00 -19.93 100.76
N MET A 300 37.02 -19.59 101.56
CA MET A 300 37.53 -18.20 101.63
C MET A 300 38.92 -17.93 101.01
N ARG A 301 39.59 -18.94 100.42
CA ARG A 301 40.81 -18.72 99.59
C ARG A 301 40.48 -18.55 98.10
N THR A 302 39.19 -18.39 97.79
CA THR A 302 38.62 -18.79 96.50
C THR A 302 38.62 -17.69 95.46
N LYS A 303 38.39 -16.40 95.79
CA LYS A 303 37.98 -15.40 94.76
C LYS A 303 39.05 -15.06 93.70
N GLN A 304 40.32 -14.89 94.06
CA GLN A 304 41.37 -14.52 93.08
C GLN A 304 41.92 -15.75 92.35
N SER A 305 41.94 -16.91 93.01
CA SER A 305 42.11 -18.21 92.34
C SER A 305 40.96 -18.46 91.36
N LYS A 306 39.72 -18.12 91.73
CA LYS A 306 38.51 -18.31 90.91
C LYS A 306 38.59 -17.53 89.61
N ALA A 307 38.99 -16.25 89.57
CA ALA A 307 39.11 -15.52 88.31
C ALA A 307 40.14 -16.14 87.32
N ASN A 308 41.29 -16.61 87.83
CA ASN A 308 42.30 -17.30 87.00
C ASN A 308 41.90 -18.75 86.66
N LYS A 309 41.12 -19.39 87.53
CA LYS A 309 40.54 -20.72 87.29
C LYS A 309 39.39 -20.63 86.29
N GLU A 310 38.60 -19.56 86.32
CA GLU A 310 37.49 -19.24 85.42
C GLU A 310 38.00 -18.95 84.01
N LYS A 311 39.06 -18.14 83.84
CA LYS A 311 39.73 -18.00 82.52
C LYS A 311 40.36 -19.29 81.99
N LYS A 312 40.77 -20.21 82.87
CA LYS A 312 41.22 -21.56 82.48
C LYS A 312 40.04 -22.48 82.17
N GLU A 313 38.96 -22.42 82.94
CA GLU A 313 37.70 -23.15 82.75
C GLU A 313 36.97 -22.67 81.49
N GLU A 314 37.04 -21.40 81.11
CA GLU A 314 36.54 -20.88 79.82
C GLU A 314 37.33 -21.46 78.65
N LYS A 315 38.67 -21.51 78.74
CA LYS A 315 39.50 -22.18 77.72
C LYS A 315 39.21 -23.68 77.68
N ILE A 316 39.06 -24.33 78.83
CA ILE A 316 38.70 -25.76 78.91
C ILE A 316 37.31 -25.99 78.32
N ARG A 317 36.30 -25.17 78.64
CA ARG A 317 34.95 -25.22 78.04
C ARG A 317 34.97 -24.95 76.54
N TYR A 318 35.82 -24.05 76.06
CA TYR A 318 36.00 -23.81 74.63
C TYR A 318 36.58 -25.05 73.94
N TRP A 319 37.65 -25.63 74.47
CA TRP A 319 38.23 -26.87 73.93
C TRP A 319 37.31 -28.08 74.07
N GLN A 320 36.56 -28.20 75.17
CA GLN A 320 35.51 -29.20 75.36
C GLN A 320 34.40 -29.03 74.33
N ASN A 321 33.85 -27.83 74.14
CA ASN A 321 32.86 -27.56 73.09
C ASN A 321 33.36 -27.89 71.68
N GLN A 322 34.66 -27.72 71.39
CA GLN A 322 35.23 -28.12 70.10
C GLN A 322 35.45 -29.64 70.01
N LEU A 323 35.87 -30.30 71.09
CA LEU A 323 35.97 -31.77 71.17
C LEU A 323 34.59 -32.43 71.07
N ASP A 324 33.57 -31.89 71.75
CA ASP A 324 32.19 -32.35 71.68
C ASP A 324 31.63 -32.18 70.26
N ARG A 325 31.92 -31.06 69.58
CA ARG A 325 31.58 -30.87 68.16
C ARG A 325 32.29 -31.86 67.23
N ILE A 326 33.56 -32.17 67.49
CA ILE A 326 34.29 -33.18 66.71
C ILE A 326 33.68 -34.57 66.97
N ASN A 327 33.43 -34.92 68.23
CA ASN A 327 32.83 -36.18 68.64
C ASN A 327 31.39 -36.34 68.10
N GLU A 328 30.59 -35.26 68.05
CA GLU A 328 29.26 -35.23 67.44
C GLU A 328 29.32 -35.48 65.91
N LYS A 329 30.40 -35.07 65.22
CA LYS A 329 30.56 -35.20 63.76
C LYS A 329 31.28 -36.47 63.29
N PHE A 330 32.08 -37.09 64.16
CA PHE A 330 32.90 -38.26 63.84
C PHE A 330 32.63 -39.49 64.72
N GLY A 331 31.96 -39.34 65.87
CA GLY A 331 31.64 -40.43 66.80
C GLY A 331 32.84 -40.97 67.58
N THR A 332 34.03 -40.38 67.40
CA THR A 332 35.27 -40.72 68.10
C THR A 332 36.07 -39.45 68.37
N THR A 333 36.94 -39.52 69.38
CA THR A 333 37.89 -38.46 69.76
C THR A 333 39.34 -38.82 69.39
N ASP A 334 39.57 -39.99 68.80
CA ASP A 334 40.90 -40.44 68.38
C ASP A 334 41.32 -39.75 67.06
N PRO A 335 42.46 -39.01 67.03
CA PRO A 335 42.92 -38.32 65.83
C PRO A 335 43.15 -39.23 64.61
N ASP A 336 43.62 -40.46 64.82
CA ASP A 336 43.99 -41.35 63.71
C ASP A 336 42.76 -41.97 63.04
N ASP A 337 41.70 -42.25 63.81
CA ASP A 337 40.43 -42.71 63.26
C ASP A 337 39.62 -41.57 62.61
N ILE A 338 39.69 -40.34 63.14
CA ILE A 338 39.15 -39.16 62.46
C ILE A 338 39.83 -38.98 61.10
N LYS A 339 41.16 -39.13 61.05
CA LYS A 339 41.93 -39.01 59.80
C LYS A 339 41.52 -40.07 58.78
N LYS A 340 41.46 -41.35 59.17
CA LYS A 340 40.94 -42.43 58.30
C LYS A 340 39.53 -42.13 57.79
N MET A 341 38.63 -41.65 58.65
CA MET A 341 37.26 -41.26 58.23
C MET A 341 37.25 -40.09 57.24
N MET A 342 38.19 -39.14 57.35
CA MET A 342 38.33 -38.05 56.37
C MET A 342 38.89 -38.56 55.04
N ASP A 343 39.93 -39.40 55.08
CA ASP A 343 40.54 -40.01 53.87
C ASP A 343 39.51 -40.91 53.13
N ASP A 344 38.73 -41.70 53.86
CA ASP A 344 37.61 -42.50 53.33
C ASP A 344 36.50 -41.64 52.71
N ARG A 345 36.16 -40.51 53.35
CA ARG A 345 35.16 -39.56 52.83
C ARG A 345 35.68 -38.86 51.59
N GLU A 346 36.96 -38.48 51.54
CA GLU A 346 37.58 -37.86 50.37
C GLU A 346 37.68 -38.86 49.20
N SER A 347 38.05 -40.12 49.47
CA SER A 347 38.05 -41.22 48.50
C SER A 347 36.65 -41.46 47.91
N LYS A 348 35.62 -41.58 48.77
CA LYS A 348 34.21 -41.68 48.35
C LYS A 348 33.75 -40.44 47.56
N GLN A 349 34.17 -39.24 47.96
CA GLN A 349 33.85 -38.00 47.24
C GLN A 349 34.51 -37.94 45.86
N LYS A 350 35.76 -38.42 45.71
CA LYS A 350 36.43 -38.54 44.40
C LYS A 350 35.72 -39.56 43.51
N SER A 351 35.39 -40.74 44.05
CA SER A 351 34.64 -41.76 43.31
C SER A 351 33.25 -41.28 42.87
N LEU A 352 32.51 -40.58 43.73
CA LEU A 352 31.21 -39.99 43.37
C LEU A 352 31.34 -38.88 42.32
N LYS A 353 32.38 -38.03 42.39
CA LYS A 353 32.66 -37.02 41.35
C LYS A 353 32.92 -37.67 40.01
N GLN A 354 33.73 -38.73 39.97
CA GLN A 354 34.04 -39.45 38.74
C GLN A 354 32.79 -40.13 38.16
N GLN A 355 31.96 -40.77 38.99
CA GLN A 355 30.65 -41.29 38.53
C GLN A 355 29.72 -40.20 37.99
N ILE A 356 29.72 -38.99 38.56
CA ILE A 356 28.95 -37.86 38.02
C ILE A 356 29.50 -37.41 36.66
N GLU A 357 30.82 -37.41 36.49
CA GLU A 357 31.49 -37.06 35.23
C GLU A 357 31.19 -38.11 34.14
N ASP A 358 31.37 -39.39 34.45
CA ASP A 358 31.01 -40.52 33.58
C ASP A 358 29.53 -40.43 33.15
N LEU A 359 28.60 -40.27 34.10
CA LEU A 359 27.16 -40.12 33.82
C LEU A 359 26.83 -38.88 32.97
N ASN A 360 27.57 -37.78 33.12
CA ASN A 360 27.39 -36.61 32.25
C ASN A 360 27.84 -36.91 30.82
N THR A 361 28.96 -37.61 30.63
CA THR A 361 29.39 -38.05 29.29
C THR A 361 28.41 -39.03 28.65
N ASP A 362 27.84 -39.96 29.42
CA ASP A 362 26.77 -40.85 28.96
C ASP A 362 25.50 -40.08 28.58
N ILE A 363 25.14 -39.04 29.33
CA ILE A 363 24.01 -38.16 29.00
C ILE A 363 24.26 -37.39 27.70
N GLU A 364 25.49 -36.94 27.44
CA GLU A 364 25.84 -36.31 26.16
C GLU A 364 25.83 -37.32 25.01
N ASN A 365 26.47 -38.48 25.16
CA ASN A 365 26.43 -39.58 24.20
C ASN A 365 24.99 -40.02 23.88
N LEU A 366 24.09 -40.06 24.87
CA LEU A 366 22.68 -40.40 24.68
C LEU A 366 21.87 -39.28 23.99
N LYS A 367 22.21 -38.00 24.20
CA LYS A 367 21.62 -36.88 23.44
C LYS A 367 22.06 -36.92 21.98
N ASP A 368 23.34 -37.11 21.72
CA ASP A 368 23.88 -37.20 20.35
C ASP A 368 23.30 -38.41 19.62
N ASN A 369 23.19 -39.56 20.29
CA ASN A 369 22.50 -40.73 19.73
C ASN A 369 21.00 -40.49 19.51
N ARG A 370 20.31 -39.77 20.41
CA ARG A 370 18.90 -39.37 20.21
C ARG A 370 18.77 -38.48 18.97
N ASP A 371 19.64 -37.49 18.81
CA ASP A 371 19.56 -36.51 17.73
C ASP A 371 19.95 -37.13 16.38
N ASN A 372 20.94 -38.02 16.37
CA ASN A 372 21.25 -38.86 15.21
C ASN A 372 20.10 -39.79 14.83
N LEU A 373 19.47 -40.46 15.81
CA LEU A 373 18.30 -41.31 15.55
C LEU A 373 17.08 -40.49 15.11
N GLN A 374 16.86 -39.31 15.67
CA GLN A 374 15.79 -38.42 15.24
C GLN A 374 16.02 -37.93 13.80
N MET A 375 17.24 -37.51 13.45
CA MET A 375 17.61 -37.16 12.08
C MET A 375 17.43 -38.35 11.12
N LEU A 376 17.80 -39.57 11.52
CA LEU A 376 17.57 -40.78 10.72
C LEU A 376 16.09 -41.16 10.59
N VAL A 377 15.28 -40.92 11.62
CA VAL A 377 13.82 -41.09 11.57
C VAL A 377 13.20 -40.06 10.64
N GLU A 378 13.57 -38.78 10.76
CA GLU A 378 13.11 -37.71 9.86
C GLU A 378 13.54 -38.01 8.41
N GLN A 379 14.79 -38.40 8.18
CA GLN A 379 15.27 -38.80 6.84
C GLN A 379 14.50 -40.02 6.29
N LYS A 380 14.13 -40.99 7.12
CA LYS A 380 13.28 -42.12 6.73
C LYS A 380 11.82 -41.70 6.47
N GLU A 381 11.26 -40.80 7.28
CA GLU A 381 9.92 -40.21 7.06
C GLU A 381 9.86 -39.39 5.75
N PHE A 382 10.96 -38.72 5.37
CA PHE A 382 11.08 -38.00 4.10
C PHE A 382 11.38 -38.89 2.89
N THR A 383 12.02 -40.06 3.07
CA THR A 383 12.38 -40.98 1.96
C THR A 383 11.40 -42.12 1.75
N GLN A 384 10.58 -42.50 2.75
CA GLN A 384 9.50 -43.46 2.55
C GLN A 384 8.32 -42.82 1.79
N SER A 385 8.23 -43.15 0.50
CA SER A 385 7.15 -42.78 -0.43
C SER A 385 5.73 -43.25 0.00
N HIS A 386 5.59 -43.95 1.13
CA HIS A 386 4.32 -44.47 1.65
C HIS A 386 4.10 -44.10 3.12
N GLY A 387 3.26 -43.09 3.35
CA GLY A 387 2.36 -43.09 4.52
C GLY A 387 2.28 -41.82 5.35
N VAL A 388 3.41 -41.29 5.84
CA VAL A 388 3.40 -40.35 6.98
C VAL A 388 4.02 -38.98 6.67
N GLY A 389 5.15 -38.94 5.95
CA GLY A 389 5.86 -37.70 5.64
C GLY A 389 5.01 -36.68 4.85
N GLY A 390 4.14 -37.12 3.95
CA GLY A 390 3.31 -36.24 3.12
C GLY A 390 2.36 -35.33 3.93
N ASN A 391 1.69 -35.87 4.94
CA ASN A 391 0.80 -35.08 5.81
C ASN A 391 1.58 -34.15 6.75
N ARG A 392 2.74 -34.59 7.26
CA ARG A 392 3.63 -33.73 8.07
C ARG A 392 4.19 -32.57 7.23
N LEU A 393 4.65 -32.86 6.00
CA LEU A 393 5.11 -31.86 5.03
C LEU A 393 4.00 -30.87 4.66
N LEU A 394 2.75 -31.33 4.47
CA LEU A 394 1.62 -30.44 4.25
C LEU A 394 1.30 -29.58 5.47
N VAL A 395 1.35 -30.11 6.69
CA VAL A 395 1.09 -29.36 7.93
C VAL A 395 2.21 -28.37 8.27
N GLU A 396 3.47 -28.70 8.04
CA GLU A 396 4.58 -27.75 8.21
C GLU A 396 4.63 -26.75 7.04
N GLY A 397 4.28 -27.18 5.83
CA GLY A 397 4.10 -26.32 4.66
C GLY A 397 2.99 -25.28 4.85
N THR A 398 1.83 -25.67 5.39
CA THR A 398 0.76 -24.71 5.73
C THR A 398 1.16 -23.79 6.88
N LYS A 399 1.79 -24.30 7.96
CA LYS A 399 2.32 -23.44 9.03
C LYS A 399 3.34 -22.42 8.51
N LEU A 400 4.24 -22.83 7.61
CA LEU A 400 5.23 -21.95 6.99
C LEU A 400 4.56 -20.93 6.05
N HIS A 401 3.56 -21.37 5.28
CA HIS A 401 2.75 -20.50 4.42
C HIS A 401 2.00 -19.45 5.26
N ASP A 402 1.31 -19.85 6.31
CA ASP A 402 0.60 -18.96 7.25
C ASP A 402 1.54 -17.95 7.90
N LYS A 403 2.74 -18.40 8.30
CA LYS A 403 3.79 -17.50 8.82
C LYS A 403 4.19 -16.46 7.76
N LYS A 404 4.43 -16.88 6.52
CA LYS A 404 4.78 -15.98 5.41
C LYS A 404 3.62 -15.06 5.00
N VAL A 405 2.37 -15.50 5.11
CA VAL A 405 1.18 -14.67 4.90
C VAL A 405 1.06 -13.60 5.99
N LYS A 406 1.34 -13.93 7.25
CA LYS A 406 1.39 -12.95 8.36
C LYS A 406 2.52 -11.94 8.17
N GLU A 407 3.74 -12.39 7.88
CA GLU A 407 4.87 -11.51 7.56
C GLU A 407 4.53 -10.56 6.39
N LEU A 408 3.87 -11.06 5.33
CA LEU A 408 3.39 -10.22 4.22
C LEU A 408 2.29 -9.23 4.61
N GLN A 409 1.39 -9.58 5.54
CA GLN A 409 0.36 -8.66 6.05
C GLN A 409 0.97 -7.55 6.91
N GLU A 410 1.93 -7.88 7.78
CA GLU A 410 2.69 -6.91 8.56
C GLU A 410 3.48 -5.97 7.65
N LEU A 411 4.19 -6.53 6.66
CA LEU A 411 4.96 -5.74 5.70
C LEU A 411 4.05 -4.83 4.85
N LYS A 412 2.88 -5.29 4.42
CA LYS A 412 1.86 -4.43 3.79
C LYS A 412 1.42 -3.27 4.68
N ARG A 413 1.10 -3.53 5.95
CA ARG A 413 0.75 -2.46 6.92
C ARG A 413 1.88 -1.44 7.09
N THR A 414 3.15 -1.90 7.10
CA THR A 414 4.29 -0.96 7.17
C THR A 414 4.44 -0.12 5.89
N ILE A 415 4.15 -0.69 4.71
CA ILE A 415 4.11 0.05 3.44
C ILE A 415 2.96 1.06 3.43
N GLU A 416 1.75 0.65 3.84
CA GLU A 416 0.57 1.53 3.94
C GLU A 416 0.84 2.71 4.88
N ALA A 417 1.39 2.46 6.08
CA ALA A 417 1.78 3.50 7.02
C ALA A 417 2.91 4.41 6.49
N PHE A 418 3.85 3.86 5.71
CA PHE A 418 4.88 4.66 5.05
C PHE A 418 4.31 5.53 3.92
N GLN A 419 3.35 5.02 3.14
CA GLN A 419 2.65 5.77 2.09
C GLN A 419 1.79 6.89 2.68
N GLU A 420 1.08 6.63 3.78
CA GLU A 420 0.32 7.66 4.52
C GLU A 420 1.27 8.75 5.05
N HIS A 421 2.38 8.36 5.67
CA HIS A 421 3.42 9.30 6.12
C HIS A 421 4.04 10.09 4.96
N GLN A 422 4.33 9.46 3.82
CA GLN A 422 4.85 10.13 2.63
C GLN A 422 3.83 11.11 2.04
N SER A 423 2.55 10.75 2.01
CA SER A 423 1.46 11.64 1.60
C SER A 423 1.36 12.86 2.53
N ALA A 424 1.43 12.65 3.85
CA ALA A 424 1.43 13.73 4.83
C ALA A 424 2.66 14.65 4.71
N VAL A 425 3.85 14.10 4.42
CA VAL A 425 5.07 14.87 4.14
C VAL A 425 4.92 15.69 2.86
N ASN A 426 4.40 15.09 1.78
CA ASN A 426 4.15 15.80 0.51
C ASN A 426 3.14 16.94 0.70
N ALA A 427 2.03 16.70 1.41
CA ALA A 427 1.07 17.73 1.77
C ALA A 427 1.70 18.82 2.65
N GLY A 428 2.61 18.46 3.57
CA GLY A 428 3.40 19.41 4.35
C GLY A 428 4.34 20.28 3.52
N CYS A 429 4.98 19.72 2.48
CA CYS A 429 5.78 20.49 1.52
C CYS A 429 4.94 21.49 0.71
N LEU A 430 3.74 21.08 0.26
CA LEU A 430 2.80 21.96 -0.44
C LEU A 430 2.25 23.05 0.48
N HIS A 431 1.85 22.72 1.71
CA HIS A 431 1.43 23.73 2.69
C HIS A 431 2.57 24.70 3.06
N LEU A 432 3.84 24.25 3.07
CA LEU A 432 4.98 25.15 3.22
C LEU A 432 5.11 26.10 2.03
N LEU A 433 4.87 25.62 0.80
CA LEU A 433 4.81 26.47 -0.39
C LEU A 433 3.70 27.52 -0.27
N ASP A 434 2.51 27.12 0.20
CA ASP A 434 1.36 28.01 0.43
C ASP A 434 1.68 29.12 1.45
N VAL A 435 2.27 28.75 2.60
CA VAL A 435 2.75 29.72 3.60
C VAL A 435 3.83 30.65 3.03
N MET A 436 4.62 30.18 2.06
CA MET A 436 5.66 30.96 1.40
C MET A 436 5.18 31.78 0.20
N GLN A 437 3.91 31.67 -0.24
CA GLN A 437 3.36 32.45 -1.37
C GLN A 437 3.55 33.97 -1.21
N LEU A 438 3.46 34.48 0.02
CA LEU A 438 3.74 35.89 0.35
C LEU A 438 5.16 36.33 -0.05
N VAL A 439 6.11 35.41 -0.20
CA VAL A 439 7.54 35.67 -0.43
C VAL A 439 8.00 35.13 -1.80
N ILE A 440 7.09 34.56 -2.59
CA ILE A 440 7.32 34.07 -3.95
C ILE A 440 6.89 35.17 -4.93
N PRO A 441 7.78 35.68 -5.80
CA PRO A 441 7.43 36.76 -6.71
C PRO A 441 6.47 36.25 -7.79
N THR A 442 5.57 37.12 -8.25
CA THR A 442 4.43 36.78 -9.13
C THR A 442 4.83 36.21 -10.51
N GLU A 443 6.10 36.28 -10.88
CA GLU A 443 6.66 35.81 -12.16
C GLU A 443 7.39 34.45 -12.05
N GLU A 444 7.64 33.92 -10.84
CA GLU A 444 8.43 32.69 -10.62
C GLU A 444 7.50 31.50 -10.33
N ASN A 445 7.30 30.64 -11.33
CA ASN A 445 6.52 29.40 -11.17
C ASN A 445 7.24 28.41 -10.24
N PRO A 446 6.65 28.02 -9.09
CA PRO A 446 7.28 27.07 -8.18
C PRO A 446 7.30 25.64 -8.76
N PRO A 447 8.32 24.82 -8.42
CA PRO A 447 8.37 23.40 -8.82
C PRO A 447 7.15 22.62 -8.31
N THR A 448 6.76 21.56 -9.02
CA THR A 448 5.63 20.69 -8.62
C THR A 448 6.07 19.46 -7.82
N ASP A 449 7.35 19.05 -7.91
CA ASP A 449 7.87 17.91 -7.14
C ASP A 449 8.12 18.29 -5.66
N PRO A 450 7.62 17.52 -4.67
CA PRO A 450 7.77 17.84 -3.25
C PRO A 450 9.22 17.99 -2.74
N VAL A 451 10.20 17.30 -3.36
CA VAL A 451 11.62 17.40 -2.97
C VAL A 451 12.22 18.69 -3.53
N GLU A 452 11.85 19.08 -4.75
CA GLU A 452 12.23 20.35 -5.36
C GLU A 452 11.56 21.54 -4.66
N VAL A 453 10.28 21.44 -4.30
CA VAL A 453 9.56 22.41 -3.46
C VAL A 453 10.31 22.67 -2.15
N LEU A 454 10.70 21.61 -1.42
CA LEU A 454 11.42 21.77 -0.16
C LEU A 454 12.78 22.48 -0.35
N LYS A 455 13.52 22.14 -1.41
CA LYS A 455 14.80 22.81 -1.76
C LYS A 455 14.59 24.27 -2.14
N TYR A 456 13.56 24.55 -2.95
CA TYR A 456 13.19 25.90 -3.38
C TYR A 456 12.81 26.78 -2.17
N CYS A 457 11.88 26.31 -1.33
CA CYS A 457 11.49 26.96 -0.08
C CYS A 457 12.69 27.20 0.86
N THR A 458 13.56 26.20 1.02
CA THR A 458 14.79 26.33 1.84
C THR A 458 15.74 27.40 1.29
N ASN A 459 15.95 27.43 -0.03
CA ASN A 459 16.82 28.42 -0.67
C ASN A 459 16.22 29.83 -0.62
N ARG A 460 14.90 29.96 -0.81
CA ARG A 460 14.18 31.24 -0.70
C ARG A 460 14.22 31.76 0.74
N TYR A 461 13.95 30.91 1.73
CA TYR A 461 14.12 31.23 3.15
C TYR A 461 15.53 31.71 3.47
N LYS A 462 16.58 31.01 2.99
CA LYS A 462 17.98 31.44 3.19
C LYS A 462 18.29 32.80 2.55
N LYS A 463 17.75 33.12 1.37
CA LYS A 463 17.90 34.44 0.74
C LYS A 463 17.24 35.54 1.58
N VAL A 464 15.98 35.33 1.96
CA VAL A 464 15.17 36.30 2.73
C VAL A 464 15.75 36.50 4.13
N LYS A 465 16.14 35.42 4.81
CA LYS A 465 16.83 35.49 6.10
C LYS A 465 18.14 36.26 6.00
N LYS A 466 18.97 36.03 4.98
CA LYS A 466 20.18 36.84 4.79
C LYS A 466 19.86 38.32 4.66
N ILE A 467 18.84 38.70 3.89
CA ILE A 467 18.43 40.11 3.73
C ILE A 467 18.00 40.72 5.08
N LEU A 468 17.22 39.98 5.88
CA LEU A 468 16.83 40.38 7.23
C LEU A 468 18.03 40.49 8.19
N ASP A 469 18.96 39.53 8.16
CA ASP A 469 20.13 39.46 9.03
C ASP A 469 21.22 40.50 8.64
N THR A 470 21.31 40.90 7.37
CA THR A 470 22.28 41.91 6.88
C THR A 470 21.72 43.33 6.79
N GLY A 471 20.40 43.49 6.86
CA GLY A 471 19.75 44.78 6.77
C GLY A 471 19.95 45.62 8.02
N LYS A 472 20.65 46.76 7.90
CA LYS A 472 20.46 47.86 8.84
C LYS A 472 19.01 48.36 8.74
N PRO A 473 18.40 48.86 9.83
CA PRO A 473 16.95 49.02 9.93
C PRO A 473 16.30 50.01 8.94
N GLU A 474 17.07 50.81 8.19
CA GLU A 474 16.55 51.83 7.27
C GLU A 474 16.50 51.38 5.79
N ASP A 475 17.33 50.42 5.36
CA ASP A 475 17.41 49.94 3.96
C ASP A 475 16.70 48.58 3.73
N GLY A 476 16.03 48.04 4.75
CA GLY A 476 15.34 46.74 4.74
C GLY A 476 14.07 46.69 3.89
N ASN A 477 14.10 47.20 2.67
CA ASN A 477 12.93 47.34 1.81
C ASN A 477 12.50 45.97 1.23
N LEU A 478 11.67 45.24 1.99
CA LEU A 478 11.16 43.89 1.64
C LEU A 478 10.17 43.89 0.46
N THR A 479 9.69 45.06 0.05
CA THR A 479 8.68 45.27 -1.00
C THR A 479 8.95 44.57 -2.37
N PRO A 480 10.20 44.39 -2.84
CA PRO A 480 10.50 43.63 -4.06
C PRO A 480 10.39 42.10 -3.88
N TYR A 481 10.45 41.62 -2.65
CA TYR A 481 10.44 40.19 -2.31
C TYR A 481 9.06 39.69 -1.87
N ILE A 482 8.11 40.60 -1.64
CA ILE A 482 6.75 40.29 -1.21
C ILE A 482 5.79 40.25 -2.42
N ASN A 483 4.97 39.20 -2.51
CA ASN A 483 3.93 39.10 -3.50
C ASN A 483 2.78 40.07 -3.16
N LYS A 484 2.66 41.15 -3.95
CA LYS A 484 1.70 42.23 -3.69
C LYS A 484 0.23 41.79 -3.81
N GLN A 485 -0.06 40.77 -4.63
CA GLN A 485 -1.41 40.24 -4.81
C GLN A 485 -1.83 39.42 -3.58
N VAL A 486 -1.02 38.43 -3.18
CA VAL A 486 -1.27 37.60 -1.99
C VAL A 486 -1.33 38.44 -0.70
N LEU A 487 -0.55 39.52 -0.61
CA LEU A 487 -0.64 40.48 0.50
C LEU A 487 -1.96 41.26 0.51
N ALA A 488 -2.52 41.62 -0.65
CA ALA A 488 -3.81 42.29 -0.74
C ALA A 488 -4.97 41.34 -0.39
N GLU A 489 -4.94 40.11 -0.88
CA GLU A 489 -5.93 39.06 -0.56
C GLU A 489 -5.91 38.68 0.93
N SER A 490 -4.72 38.56 1.53
CA SER A 490 -4.55 38.29 2.96
C SER A 490 -5.15 39.40 3.84
N ARG A 491 -5.09 40.66 3.38
CA ARG A 491 -5.71 41.82 4.07
C ARG A 491 -7.23 41.87 3.96
N GLN A 492 -7.83 41.21 2.96
CA GLN A 492 -9.28 41.14 2.81
C GLN A 492 -9.88 39.97 3.62
N ASN A 493 -9.16 38.85 3.75
CA ASN A 493 -9.67 37.62 4.34
C ASN A 493 -9.40 37.45 5.85
N GLN A 494 -8.58 38.31 6.47
CA GLN A 494 -8.31 38.28 7.90
C GLN A 494 -8.28 39.69 8.49
N SER A 495 -9.04 39.92 9.58
CA SER A 495 -8.77 41.02 10.49
C SER A 495 -7.44 40.74 11.20
N ILE A 496 -6.35 41.29 10.67
CA ILE A 496 -4.99 41.08 11.20
C ILE A 496 -4.90 41.74 12.58
N ASP A 497 -5.06 40.94 13.63
CA ASP A 497 -4.77 41.37 14.99
C ASP A 497 -3.25 41.48 15.17
N LEU A 498 -2.77 42.73 15.14
CA LEU A 498 -1.35 43.07 15.23
C LEU A 498 -0.72 42.62 16.56
N ALA A 499 -1.52 42.33 17.60
CA ALA A 499 -1.02 41.78 18.86
C ALA A 499 -0.40 40.37 18.71
N TYR A 500 -0.82 39.59 17.72
CA TYR A 500 -0.34 38.22 17.50
C TYR A 500 0.92 38.10 16.62
N VAL A 501 1.46 39.23 16.13
CA VAL A 501 2.62 39.27 15.24
C VAL A 501 3.95 39.22 16.01
N ASP A 502 3.95 39.55 17.32
CA ASP A 502 5.15 39.44 18.15
C ASP A 502 5.52 37.95 18.38
N SER A 503 6.72 37.60 17.91
CA SER A 503 7.32 36.27 18.07
C SER A 503 7.49 35.85 19.53
N SER A 504 7.50 36.78 20.48
CA SER A 504 7.62 36.52 21.92
C SER A 504 6.40 35.80 22.53
N GLN A 505 5.21 35.94 21.93
CA GLN A 505 3.94 35.44 22.50
C GLN A 505 3.37 34.19 21.79
N ARG A 506 4.15 33.53 20.94
CA ARG A 506 3.70 32.27 20.29
C ARG A 506 3.57 31.13 21.31
N ILE A 507 2.36 30.95 21.83
CA ILE A 507 1.96 29.70 22.48
C ILE A 507 2.18 28.57 21.46
N PRO A 508 3.02 27.56 21.75
CA PRO A 508 3.25 26.46 20.82
C PRO A 508 1.95 25.67 20.65
N LYS A 509 1.32 25.78 19.48
CA LYS A 509 0.23 24.89 19.08
C LYS A 509 0.75 23.46 19.22
N LYS A 510 0.13 22.67 20.12
CA LYS A 510 0.50 21.27 20.34
C LYS A 510 0.57 20.56 18.99
N ILE A 511 1.76 20.07 18.66
CA ILE A 511 1.93 19.13 17.55
C ILE A 511 1.00 17.96 17.84
N ILE A 512 0.22 17.57 16.84
CA ILE A 512 -0.82 16.54 16.90
C ILE A 512 -0.23 15.30 17.60
N GLU A 513 -0.76 14.96 18.78
CA GLU A 513 -0.29 13.84 19.63
C GLU A 513 -0.69 12.46 19.05
N GLY A 514 -0.71 12.31 17.71
CA GLY A 514 -1.08 11.08 17.00
C GLY A 514 -0.01 9.98 17.05
N TYR A 515 1.26 10.34 17.30
CA TYR A 515 2.38 9.38 17.38
C TYR A 515 2.89 9.21 18.82
N LYS A 516 2.01 8.73 19.71
CA LYS A 516 2.49 7.87 20.79
C LYS A 516 2.94 6.55 20.17
N ARG A 517 4.20 6.52 19.71
CA ARG A 517 4.92 5.25 19.51
C ARG A 517 4.79 4.48 20.81
N ASN A 518 4.10 3.35 20.79
CA ASN A 518 4.29 2.35 21.83
C ASN A 518 5.78 2.06 21.82
N LYS A 519 6.49 2.44 22.90
CA LYS A 519 7.82 1.90 23.13
C LYS A 519 7.61 0.41 23.29
N GLU A 520 7.99 -0.35 22.26
CA GLU A 520 8.20 -1.77 22.40
C GLU A 520 9.17 -1.93 23.57
N VAL A 521 8.64 -2.49 24.66
CA VAL A 521 9.45 -2.89 25.79
C VAL A 521 10.35 -3.97 25.22
N LYS A 522 11.64 -3.66 25.08
CA LYS A 522 12.65 -4.68 24.81
C LYS A 522 12.43 -5.79 25.82
N ASN A 523 12.30 -7.02 25.33
CA ASN A 523 12.27 -8.20 26.18
C ASN A 523 13.65 -8.38 26.82
N GLU A 524 13.92 -7.62 27.88
CA GLU A 524 14.98 -7.94 28.83
C GLU A 524 14.44 -9.04 29.73
N GLU A 525 14.83 -10.27 29.38
CA GLU A 525 14.64 -11.46 30.19
C GLU A 525 15.42 -11.35 31.50
N THR A 526 14.96 -10.55 32.48
CA THR A 526 15.45 -10.61 33.88
C THR A 526 14.59 -9.77 34.85
N SER A 527 13.32 -10.15 35.07
CA SER A 527 12.75 -10.01 36.42
C SER A 527 11.65 -11.03 36.72
N ARG A 528 11.93 -11.96 37.64
CA ARG A 528 10.92 -12.86 38.25
C ARG A 528 10.06 -12.15 39.32
N VAL A 529 9.97 -10.83 39.28
CA VAL A 529 9.33 -10.01 40.31
C VAL A 529 8.13 -9.31 39.69
N LEU A 530 6.92 -9.82 39.97
CA LEU A 530 5.67 -9.17 39.58
C LEU A 530 5.63 -7.74 40.14
N THR A 531 5.28 -6.78 39.28
CA THR A 531 5.17 -5.38 39.72
C THR A 531 4.06 -5.24 40.78
N ARG A 532 4.22 -4.26 41.70
CA ARG A 532 3.27 -4.04 42.80
C ARG A 532 1.82 -3.84 42.34
N GLN A 533 1.60 -3.30 41.13
CA GLN A 533 0.28 -3.20 40.52
C GLN A 533 -0.25 -4.54 40.02
N GLN A 534 0.57 -5.38 39.39
CA GLN A 534 0.17 -6.74 38.99
C GLN A 534 -0.18 -7.61 40.19
N VAL A 535 0.58 -7.53 41.30
CA VAL A 535 0.27 -8.23 42.55
C VAL A 535 -1.07 -7.75 43.13
N LYS A 536 -1.33 -6.43 43.17
CA LYS A 536 -2.64 -5.89 43.58
C LYS A 536 -3.79 -6.38 42.68
N MET A 537 -3.60 -6.41 41.36
CA MET A 537 -4.63 -6.88 40.42
C MET A 537 -4.91 -8.38 40.58
N PHE A 538 -3.89 -9.21 40.79
CA PHE A 538 -4.08 -10.63 41.07
C PHE A 538 -4.79 -10.87 42.41
N ALA A 539 -4.38 -10.17 43.48
CA ALA A 539 -5.02 -10.26 44.78
C ALA A 539 -6.50 -9.82 44.73
N ALA A 540 -6.82 -8.72 44.04
CA ALA A 540 -8.19 -8.26 43.84
C ALA A 540 -9.04 -9.26 43.02
N LYS A 541 -8.47 -9.84 41.96
CA LYS A 541 -9.15 -10.86 41.13
C LYS A 541 -9.39 -12.16 41.90
N GLN A 542 -8.46 -12.56 42.77
CA GLN A 542 -8.59 -13.76 43.61
C GLN A 542 -9.57 -13.55 44.77
N ALA A 543 -9.62 -12.35 45.36
CA ALA A 543 -10.63 -11.97 46.33
C ALA A 543 -12.05 -11.96 45.71
N ALA A 544 -12.19 -11.47 44.48
CA ALA A 544 -13.47 -11.52 43.74
C ALA A 544 -13.90 -12.96 43.38
N ALA A 545 -12.95 -13.85 43.06
CA ALA A 545 -13.23 -15.25 42.76
C ALA A 545 -13.68 -16.06 44.00
N ASN A 546 -13.26 -15.65 45.21
CA ASN A 546 -13.55 -16.32 46.47
C ASN A 546 -14.73 -15.69 47.24
N GLY A 547 -15.57 -14.88 46.58
CA GLY A 547 -16.78 -14.31 47.19
C GLY A 547 -17.79 -15.39 47.60
N PRO A 548 -18.53 -15.22 48.72
CA PRO A 548 -19.40 -16.27 49.24
C PRO A 548 -20.59 -16.54 48.30
N THR A 549 -20.74 -17.80 47.88
CA THR A 549 -21.88 -18.25 47.07
C THR A 549 -23.15 -18.33 47.89
N ILE A 550 -24.01 -17.32 47.75
CA ILE A 550 -25.35 -17.29 48.35
C ILE A 550 -26.20 -18.38 47.70
N LYS A 551 -26.36 -19.51 48.39
CA LYS A 551 -27.31 -20.56 48.01
C LYS A 551 -28.74 -20.05 48.20
N LYS A 552 -29.49 -19.88 47.10
CA LYS A 552 -30.94 -19.65 47.18
C LYS A 552 -31.64 -20.93 47.63
N PRO A 553 -32.65 -20.85 48.52
CA PRO A 553 -33.45 -22.01 48.89
C PRO A 553 -34.37 -22.40 47.72
N VAL A 554 -34.42 -23.70 47.42
CA VAL A 554 -35.42 -24.29 46.53
C VAL A 554 -36.65 -24.59 47.39
N PHE A 555 -37.77 -23.93 47.11
CA PHE A 555 -39.07 -24.33 47.64
C PHE A 555 -39.55 -25.61 46.94
N LYS A 556 -40.23 -26.47 47.70
CA LYS A 556 -40.83 -27.73 47.21
C LYS A 556 -42.05 -27.47 46.34
#